data_AF-A0A519NN93-F1
#
_entry.id   AF-A0A519NN93-F1
#
_cell.length_a   1.000
_cell.length_b   1.000
_cell.length_c   1.000
_cell.angle_alpha   90.00
_cell.angle_beta   90.00
_cell.angle_gamma   90.00
#
_symmetry.space_group_name_H-M   'P 1'
#
loop_
_entity.id
_entity.type
_entity.pdbx_description
1 polymer ?
#
loop_
_entity_poly.entity_id
_entity_poly.type
_entity_poly.pdbx_seq_one_letter_code
_entity_poly.pdbx_strand_id
1 'polypeptide(L)' 'DQRLDLLDAVAAAPVTLQTVSVAGARVEQVEALVVAEGLPHSLLGMSYLGRLSAFTATPAALTLRP' A
#
# COMPACT_ATOMS: atom_id res chain seq x y z
N ASP A 1 -4.51 -36.82 -2.24
CA ASP A 1 -5.31 -35.81 -1.55
C ASP A 1 -4.47 -34.54 -1.33
N GLN A 2 -4.13 -33.84 -2.42
CA GLN A 2 -3.28 -32.62 -2.43
C GLN A 2 -3.81 -31.59 -3.47
N ARG A 3 -5.13 -31.55 -3.67
CA ARG A 3 -5.78 -30.76 -4.73
C ARG A 3 -6.63 -29.60 -4.18
N LEU A 4 -6.39 -29.14 -2.95
CA LEU A 4 -7.24 -28.16 -2.27
C LEU A 4 -6.52 -26.96 -1.62
N ASP A 5 -5.22 -26.73 -1.86
CA ASP A 5 -4.47 -25.67 -1.17
C ASP A 5 -4.20 -24.39 -2.00
N LEU A 6 -4.86 -24.24 -3.16
CA LEU A 6 -4.72 -23.06 -4.06
C LEU A 6 -6.00 -22.21 -4.17
N LEU A 7 -6.95 -22.34 -3.25
CA LEU A 7 -7.99 -21.34 -3.04
C LEU A 7 -7.36 -20.22 -2.20
N ASP A 8 -7.03 -18.99 -2.60
CA ASP A 8 -7.11 -18.23 -3.84
C ASP A 8 -5.90 -17.26 -3.80
N ALA A 9 -4.73 -17.67 -4.29
CA ALA A 9 -3.58 -16.75 -4.30
C ALA A 9 -3.84 -15.64 -5.34
N VAL A 10 -4.10 -14.43 -4.89
CA VAL A 10 -4.29 -13.28 -5.78
C VAL A 10 -2.97 -12.96 -6.48
N ALA A 11 -2.98 -13.00 -7.81
CA ALA A 11 -1.81 -12.65 -8.61
C ALA A 11 -1.37 -11.21 -8.32
N ALA A 12 -0.08 -11.00 -8.10
CA ALA A 12 0.48 -9.68 -7.82
C ALA A 12 1.81 -9.49 -8.55
N ALA A 13 2.08 -8.26 -8.99
CA ALA A 13 3.34 -7.87 -9.64
C ALA A 13 4.05 -6.76 -8.83
N PRO A 14 5.35 -6.91 -8.52
CA PRO A 14 6.12 -5.85 -7.88
C PRO A 14 6.37 -4.70 -8.85
N VAL A 15 6.24 -3.48 -8.35
CA VAL A 15 6.54 -2.25 -9.08
C VAL A 15 7.25 -1.25 -8.17
N THR A 16 8.09 -0.41 -8.76
CA THR A 16 8.62 0.78 -8.10
C THR A 16 7.96 2.00 -8.72
N LEU A 17 7.13 2.69 -7.94
CA LEU A 17 6.52 3.95 -8.35
C LEU A 17 7.52 5.06 -8.12
N GLN A 18 7.76 5.89 -9.15
CA GLN A 18 8.70 7.01 -9.04
C GLN A 18 8.31 7.96 -7.91
N THR A 19 7.01 8.22 -7.75
CA THR A 19 6.48 9.05 -6.69
C THR A 19 5.05 8.71 -6.34
N VAL A 20 4.70 8.89 -5.07
CA VAL A 20 3.32 8.85 -4.56
C VAL A 20 3.10 10.09 -3.70
N SER A 21 1.99 10.79 -3.94
CA SER A 21 1.59 11.98 -3.17
C SER A 21 0.20 11.79 -2.58
N VAL A 22 0.07 11.91 -1.26
CA VAL A 22 -1.19 11.75 -0.52
C VAL A 22 -1.33 12.87 0.48
N ALA A 23 -2.43 13.63 0.43
CA ALA A 23 -2.71 14.73 1.35
C ALA A 23 -1.54 15.72 1.53
N GLY A 24 -0.77 15.97 0.46
CA GLY A 24 0.41 16.85 0.46
C GLY A 24 1.73 16.20 0.88
N ALA A 25 1.72 14.96 1.40
CA ALA A 25 2.92 14.18 1.67
C ALA A 25 3.38 13.47 0.39
N ARG A 26 4.62 13.74 -0.05
CA ARG A 26 5.23 13.18 -1.26
C ARG A 26 6.37 12.25 -0.89
N VAL A 27 6.33 11.02 -1.39
CA VAL A 27 7.36 9.99 -1.17
C VAL A 27 7.85 9.50 -2.53
N GLU A 28 9.16 9.49 -2.72
CA GLU A 28 9.81 9.03 -3.96
C GLU A 28 10.23 7.56 -3.89
N GLN A 29 10.35 6.89 -5.03
CA GLN A 29 10.84 5.49 -5.10
C GLN A 29 10.06 4.57 -4.16
N VAL A 30 8.75 4.45 -4.39
CA VAL A 30 7.85 3.68 -3.54
C VAL A 30 7.73 2.26 -4.08
N GLU A 31 8.17 1.29 -3.28
CA GLU A 31 7.93 -0.13 -3.53
C GLU A 31 6.47 -0.47 -3.30
N ALA A 32 5.84 -1.13 -4.27
CA ALA A 32 4.43 -1.51 -4.22
C ALA A 32 4.17 -2.84 -4.94
N LEU A 33 2.98 -3.38 -4.71
CA LEU A 33 2.44 -4.54 -5.42
C LEU A 33 1.17 -4.11 -6.15
N VAL A 34 1.07 -4.45 -7.43
CA VAL A 34 -0.18 -4.36 -8.19
C VAL A 34 -0.84 -5.74 -8.14
N VAL A 35 -2.02 -5.83 -7.53
CA VAL A 35 -2.81 -7.06 -7.46
C VAL A 35 -3.79 -7.11 -8.62
N ALA A 36 -4.07 -8.30 -9.15
CA ALA A 36 -5.01 -8.48 -10.25
C ALA A 36 -6.45 -8.15 -9.84
N GLU A 37 -6.84 -8.49 -8.62
CA GLU A 37 -8.23 -8.44 -8.14
C GLU A 37 -8.26 -8.20 -6.62
N GLY A 38 -9.44 -7.84 -6.07
CA GLY A 38 -9.67 -7.87 -4.62
C GLY A 38 -9.31 -6.60 -3.83
N LEU A 39 -8.82 -5.54 -4.47
CA LEU A 39 -8.60 -4.24 -3.83
C LEU A 39 -9.37 -3.13 -4.55
N PRO A 40 -10.57 -2.74 -4.06
CA PRO A 40 -11.33 -1.64 -4.66
C PRO A 40 -10.66 -0.28 -4.49
N HIS A 41 -9.72 -0.17 -3.55
CA HIS A 41 -8.93 1.02 -3.26
C HIS A 41 -7.48 0.64 -3.01
N SER A 42 -6.56 1.56 -3.33
CA SER A 42 -5.15 1.41 -2.99
C SER A 42 -4.95 1.40 -1.48
N LEU A 43 -4.14 0.46 -0.99
CA LEU A 43 -3.78 0.36 0.41
C LEU A 43 -2.40 0.96 0.64
N LEU A 44 -2.27 1.82 1.65
CA LEU A 44 -0.99 2.34 2.10
C LEU A 44 -0.50 1.48 3.26
N GLY A 45 0.59 0.76 3.02
CA GLY A 45 1.26 -0.03 4.03
C GLY A 45 2.15 0.80 4.95
N MET A 46 2.63 0.16 6.02
CA MET A 46 3.55 0.76 6.98
C MET A 46 4.91 1.10 6.38
N SER A 47 5.34 0.42 5.31
CA SER A 47 6.57 0.75 4.58
C SER A 47 6.52 2.13 3.93
N TYR A 48 5.33 2.58 3.49
CA TYR A 48 5.12 3.95 3.05
C TYR A 48 5.03 4.90 4.24
N LEU A 49 4.17 4.59 5.22
CA LEU A 49 3.91 5.47 6.36
C LEU A 49 5.14 5.73 7.24
N GLY A 50 6.03 4.73 7.37
CA GLY A 50 7.27 4.86 8.13
C GLY A 50 8.33 5.75 7.48
N ARG A 51 8.12 6.18 6.22
CA ARG A 51 8.99 7.16 5.55
C ARG A 51 8.59 8.60 5.82
N LEU A 52 7.42 8.81 6.40
CA LEU A 52 6.93 10.10 6.84
C LEU A 52 7.58 10.47 8.16
N SER A 53 7.84 11.76 8.40
CA SER A 53 8.34 12.23 9.70
C SER A 53 7.39 11.90 10.86
N ALA A 54 6.08 11.89 10.58
CA ALA A 54 5.06 11.41 11.49
C ALA A 54 3.73 11.15 10.78
N PHE A 55 2.92 10.27 11.36
CA PHE A 55 1.52 10.10 10.98
C PHE A 55 0.66 9.91 12.23
N THR A 56 -0.62 10.24 12.14
CA THR A 56 -1.58 9.97 13.21
C THR A 56 -2.88 9.50 12.59
N ALA A 57 -3.34 8.33 13.02
CA ALA A 57 -4.61 7.75 12.60
C ALA A 57 -5.59 7.79 13.77
N THR A 58 -6.80 8.27 13.48
CA THR A 58 -7.98 8.22 14.35
C THR A 58 -9.12 7.62 13.54
N PRO A 59 -10.23 7.17 14.17
CA PRO A 59 -11.39 6.69 13.42
C PRO A 59 -11.99 7.70 12.44
N ALA A 60 -11.78 9.00 12.68
CA ALA A 60 -12.34 10.08 11.85
C ALA A 60 -11.35 10.66 10.83
N ALA A 61 -10.05 10.49 11.02
CA ALA A 61 -9.03 11.18 10.23
C ALA A 61 -7.67 10.49 10.24
N LEU A 62 -6.96 10.65 9.13
CA LEU A 62 -5.54 10.34 8.98
C LEU A 62 -4.78 11.63 8.68
N THR A 63 -3.83 12.00 9.54
CA THR A 63 -2.93 13.13 9.35
C THR A 63 -1.55 12.63 8.96
N LEU A 64 -1.01 13.16 7.87
CA LEU A 64 0.31 12.82 7.34
C LEU A 64 1.24 14.03 7.48
N ARG A 65 2.48 13.81 7.93
CA ARG A 65 3.53 14.84 7.99
C ARG A 65 4.71 14.37 7.12
N PRO A 66 5.11 15.14 6.09
CA PRO A 66 6.26 14.79 5.25
C PRO A 66 7.51 14.53 6.08
#